data_AF-A0A6C0DUL9-F1
#
_entry.id   AF-A0A6C0DUL9-F1
#
_cell.length_a   1.000
_cell.length_b   1.000
_cell.length_c   1.000
_cell.angle_alpha   90.00
_cell.angle_beta   90.00
_cell.angle_gamma   90.00
#
_symmetry.space_group_name_H-M   'P 1'
#
loop_
_entity.id
_entity.type
_entity.pdbx_description
1 polymer ?
#
loop_
_entity_poly.entity_id
_entity_poly.type
_entity_poly.pdbx_seq_one_letter_code
_entity_poly.pdbx_strand_id
1 'polypeptide(L)'
;MDYPNAKFLIYTCWENCFQNDGIKSTIAGSLLLDGAFNEEEAKQKVTLYKERHNEFNSKYPSDNTKTRFTYIVNNPDWWTNYKVQ
;
A
#
# COMPACT_ATOMS: atom_id res chain seq x y z
N MET A 1 -9.91 12.50 2.13
CA MET A 1 -9.15 12.06 3.32
C MET A 1 -8.10 13.11 3.61
N ASP A 2 -7.91 13.45 4.89
CA ASP A 2 -6.99 14.50 5.32
C ASP A 2 -5.64 13.90 5.71
N TYR A 3 -4.92 13.36 4.71
CA TYR A 3 -3.64 12.69 4.92
C TYR A 3 -2.58 13.56 5.60
N PRO A 4 -2.48 14.88 5.35
CA PRO A 4 -1.54 15.73 6.07
C PRO A 4 -1.72 15.70 7.59
N ASN A 5 -2.94 15.49 8.08
CA ASN A 5 -3.27 15.47 9.51
C ASN A 5 -3.30 14.06 10.12
N ALA A 6 -3.11 13.00 9.32
CA ALA A 6 -2.98 11.64 9.84
C ALA A 6 -1.61 11.44 10.54
N LYS A 7 -1.54 10.59 11.57
CA LYS A 7 -0.26 10.24 12.22
C LYS A 7 0.45 9.09 11.49
N PHE A 8 -0.31 8.21 10.86
CA PHE A 8 0.17 7.08 10.09
C PHE A 8 -0.47 7.06 8.71
N LEU A 9 0.28 6.58 7.71
CA LEU A 9 -0.18 6.42 6.33
C LEU A 9 -0.18 4.93 5.97
N ILE A 10 -1.29 4.43 5.43
CA ILE A 10 -1.49 3.02 5.10
C ILE A 10 -1.22 2.83 3.61
N TYR A 11 -0.31 1.93 3.26
CA TYR A 11 0.05 1.63 1.89
C TYR A 11 -0.28 0.18 1.52
N THR A 12 -0.69 -0.01 0.27
CA THR A 12 -0.53 -1.28 -0.43
C THR A 12 0.70 -1.22 -1.32
N CYS A 13 1.53 -2.25 -1.27
CA CYS A 13 2.68 -2.45 -2.15
C CYS A 13 2.44 -3.72 -2.94
N TRP A 14 2.63 -3.68 -4.25
CA TRP A 14 2.44 -4.82 -5.11
C TRP A 14 3.63 -5.02 -6.04
N GLU A 15 3.88 -6.26 -6.41
CA GLU A 15 4.89 -6.69 -7.36
C GLU A 15 4.22 -7.67 -8.31
N ASN A 16 4.31 -7.42 -9.60
CA ASN A 16 3.90 -8.34 -10.65
C ASN A 16 5.14 -8.87 -11.37
N CYS A 17 5.38 -10.16 -11.20
CA CYS A 17 6.49 -10.87 -11.83
C CYS A 17 6.02 -11.48 -13.13
N PHE A 18 6.62 -11.10 -14.25
CA PHE A 18 6.34 -11.70 -15.55
C PHE A 18 7.60 -12.37 -16.09
N GLN A 19 7.39 -13.53 -16.68
CA GLN A 19 8.40 -14.27 -17.41
C GLN A 19 7.93 -14.38 -18.86
N ASN A 20 8.68 -13.76 -19.77
CA ASN A 20 8.44 -13.89 -21.21
C ASN A 20 9.78 -14.17 -21.91
N ASP A 21 9.82 -15.21 -22.75
CA ASP A 21 11.00 -15.63 -23.53
C ASP A 21 12.33 -15.67 -22.75
N GLY A 22 12.30 -16.21 -21.53
CA GLY A 22 13.50 -16.39 -20.69
C GLY A 22 13.94 -15.15 -19.90
N ILE A 23 13.30 -14.00 -20.11
CA ILE A 23 13.52 -12.78 -19.32
C ILE A 23 12.59 -12.80 -18.11
N LYS A 24 13.17 -12.71 -16.90
CA LYS A 24 12.44 -12.47 -15.66
C LYS A 24 12.47 -10.98 -15.36
N SER A 25 11.30 -10.36 -15.27
CA SER A 25 11.16 -8.96 -14.93
C SER A 25 10.07 -8.76 -13.90
N THR A 26 10.16 -7.65 -13.16
CA THR A 26 9.23 -7.29 -12.10
C THR A 26 8.80 -5.84 -12.33
N ILE A 27 7.49 -5.61 -12.39
CA ILE A 27 6.92 -4.26 -12.21
C ILE A 27 6.38 -4.21 -10.79
N ALA A 28 6.70 -3.14 -10.08
CA ALA A 28 6.26 -2.94 -8.70
C ALA A 28 5.71 -1.54 -8.51
N GLY A 29 4.84 -1.38 -7.53
CA GLY A 29 4.27 -0.10 -7.17
C GLY A 29 3.82 -0.07 -5.72
N SER A 30 3.60 1.13 -5.22
CA SER A 30 2.93 1.37 -3.95
C SER A 30 1.81 2.40 -4.13
N LEU A 31 0.76 2.25 -3.35
CA LEU A 31 -0.38 3.15 -3.35
C LEU A 31 -0.77 3.48 -1.90
N LEU A 32 -0.92 4.77 -1.62
CA LEU A 32 -1.50 5.27 -0.37
C LEU A 32 -3.00 4.98 -0.36
N LEU A 33 -3.46 4.15 0.58
CA LEU A 33 -4.86 3.74 0.70
C LEU A 33 -5.63 4.61 1.68
N ASP A 34 -5.04 4.89 2.84
CA ASP A 34 -5.73 5.54 3.97
C ASP A 34 -4.72 6.22 4.91
N GLY A 35 -5.22 6.99 5.89
CA GLY A 35 -4.46 7.50 7.03
C GLY A 35 -5.06 7.02 8.36
N ALA A 36 -4.29 7.04 9.44
CA ALA A 36 -4.76 6.73 10.79
C ALA A 36 -4.19 7.71 11.82
N PHE A 37 -4.95 8.03 12.86
CA PHE A 37 -4.55 9.00 13.89
C PHE A 37 -3.72 8.37 15.01
N ASN A 38 -3.80 7.05 15.16
CA ASN A 38 -3.01 6.29 16.11
C ASN A 38 -2.61 4.92 15.53
N GLU A 39 -1.70 4.22 16.21
CA GLU A 39 -1.11 2.98 15.70
C GLU A 39 -2.10 1.80 15.73
N GLU A 40 -3.03 1.80 16.69
CA GLU A 40 -4.06 0.76 16.81
C GLU A 40 -5.02 0.81 15.62
N GLU A 41 -5.49 2.01 15.26
CA GLU A 41 -6.29 2.24 14.05
C GLU A 41 -5.50 1.82 12.79
N ALA A 42 -4.21 2.13 12.72
CA ALA A 42 -3.36 1.74 11.59
C ALA A 42 -3.26 0.21 11.44
N LYS A 43 -3.09 -0.51 12.56
CA LYS A 43 -3.08 -1.97 12.60
C LYS A 43 -4.41 -2.55 12.16
N GLN A 44 -5.53 -2.03 12.67
CA GLN A 44 -6.88 -2.47 12.31
C GLN A 44 -7.15 -2.28 10.81
N LYS A 45 -6.77 -1.14 10.24
CA LYS A 45 -6.90 -0.86 8.81
C LYS A 45 -6.05 -1.81 7.96
N VAL A 46 -4.79 -2.05 8.34
CA VAL A 46 -3.93 -3.02 7.63
C VAL A 46 -4.52 -4.43 7.68
N THR A 47 -5.04 -4.87 8.82
CA THR A 47 -5.73 -6.17 8.95
C THR A 47 -6.95 -6.24 8.04
N LEU A 48 -7.81 -5.22 8.06
CA LEU A 48 -8.99 -5.15 7.19
C LEU A 48 -8.63 -5.24 5.71
N TYR A 49 -7.59 -4.53 5.25
CA TYR A 49 -7.17 -4.60 3.85
C TYR A 49 -6.56 -5.95 3.48
N LYS A 50 -5.81 -6.58 4.38
CA LYS A 50 -5.32 -7.96 4.18
C LYS A 50 -6.48 -8.94 4.05
N GLU A 51 -7.49 -8.85 4.91
CA GLU A 51 -8.67 -9.72 4.86
C GLU A 51 -9.43 -9.55 3.54
N ARG A 52 -9.71 -8.30 3.13
CA ARG A 52 -10.36 -8.00 1.84
C ARG A 52 -9.56 -8.51 0.66
N HIS A 53 -8.23 -8.35 0.69
CA HIS A 53 -7.36 -8.86 -0.35
C HIS A 53 -7.37 -10.40 -0.41
N ASN A 54 -7.33 -11.07 0.73
CA ASN A 54 -7.40 -12.53 0.80
C ASN A 54 -8.74 -13.05 0.30
N GLU A 55 -9.86 -12.40 0.65
CA GLU A 55 -11.18 -12.73 0.12
C GLU A 55 -11.23 -12.57 -1.40
N PHE A 56 -10.70 -11.46 -1.92
CA PHE A 56 -10.62 -11.20 -3.35
C PHE A 56 -9.75 -12.26 -4.07
N ASN A 57 -8.54 -12.53 -3.59
CA ASN A 57 -7.63 -13.52 -4.19
C ASN A 57 -8.18 -14.94 -4.13
N SER A 58 -8.97 -15.28 -3.11
CA SER A 58 -9.64 -16.58 -3.02
C SER A 58 -10.67 -16.75 -4.16
N LYS A 59 -11.34 -15.66 -4.55
CA LYS A 59 -12.30 -15.64 -5.67
C LYS A 59 -11.62 -15.48 -7.03
N TYR A 60 -10.51 -14.75 -7.07
CA TYR A 60 -9.78 -14.35 -8.28
C TYR A 60 -8.26 -14.52 -8.08
N PRO A 61 -7.75 -15.77 -8.10
CA PRO A 61 -6.34 -16.02 -7.85
C PRO A 61 -5.47 -15.41 -8.95
N SER A 62 -4.34 -14.83 -8.54
CA SER A 62 -3.32 -14.27 -9.43
C SER A 62 -1.94 -14.78 -9.01
N ASP A 63 -1.39 -15.72 -9.76
CA ASP A 63 -0.14 -16.42 -9.40
C ASP A 63 1.11 -15.54 -9.49
N ASN A 64 1.04 -14.45 -10.23
CA ASN A 64 2.19 -13.59 -10.53
C ASN A 64 2.23 -12.29 -9.72
N THR A 65 1.21 -12.03 -8.89
CA THR A 65 1.09 -10.78 -8.13
C THR A 65 1.30 -11.04 -6.64
N LYS A 66 2.32 -10.40 -6.07
CA LYS A 66 2.51 -10.34 -4.61
C LYS A 66 2.00 -9.00 -4.11
N THR A 67 1.13 -9.02 -3.11
CA THR A 67 0.62 -7.80 -2.48
C THR A 67 0.96 -7.79 -0.99
N ARG A 68 1.37 -6.63 -0.48
CA ARG A 68 1.70 -6.39 0.92
C ARG A 68 0.98 -5.13 1.40
N PHE A 69 0.46 -5.17 2.61
CA PHE A 69 -0.15 -4.02 3.27
C PHE A 69 0.68 -3.64 4.48
N THR A 70 0.99 -2.35 4.59
CA THR A 70 1.81 -1.79 5.67
C THR A 70 1.32 -0.40 6.04
N TYR A 71 1.80 0.12 7.17
CA TYR A 71 1.67 1.53 7.49
C TYR A 71 3.04 2.12 7.84
N ILE A 72 3.20 3.42 7.62
CA ILE A 72 4.39 4.18 8.00
C ILE A 72 3.97 5.39 8.84
N VAL A 73 4.88 5.90 9.66
CA VAL A 73 4.67 7.18 10.35
C VAL A 73 4.57 8.30 9.31
N ASN A 74 3.56 9.14 9.41
CA ASN A 74 3.41 10.30 8.54
C ASN A 74 4.41 11.38 8.96
N ASN A 75 5.33 11.75 8.07
CA ASN A 75 6.20 12.89 8.30
C ASN A 75 5.53 14.15 7.72
N PRO A 76 5.22 15.17 8.54
CA PRO A 76 4.65 16.44 8.07
C PRO A 76 5.47 17.11 6.95
N ASP A 77 6.78 16.92 6.92
CA ASP A 77 7.68 17.55 5.94
C ASP A 77 7.47 17.07 4.50
N TRP A 78 6.81 15.92 4.30
CA TRP A 78 6.47 15.42 2.98
C TRP A 78 5.43 16.28 2.26
N TRP A 79 4.68 17.08 3.01
CA TRP A 79 3.56 17.88 2.50
C TRP A 79 3.93 19.35 2.32
N THR A 80 5.00 19.83 2.97
CA THR A 80 5.34 21.25 3.07
C THR A 80 6.08 21.80 1.84
N ASN A 81 6.56 20.95 0.92
CA ASN A 81 7.41 21.37 -0.22
C ASN A 81 6.73 21.40 -1.61
N TYR A 82 5.39 21.47 -1.70
CA TYR A 82 4.70 21.61 -3.00
C TYR A 82 4.66 23.03 -3.59
N LYS A 83 5.51 23.96 -3.12
CA LYS A 83 5.73 25.21 -3.84
C LYS A 83 6.79 24.98 -4.93
N VAL A 84 6.32 24.49 -6.07
CA VAL A 84 7.04 24.58 -7.34
C VAL A 84 7.36 26.07 -7.56
N GLN A 85 8.65 26.40 -7.63
CA GLN A 85 9.11 27.70 -8.13
C GLN A 85 8.84 27.81 -9.63
#